data_AF-A0A433DD12-F1
#
_entry.id   AF-A0A433DD12-F1
#
_cell.length_a   1.000
_cell.length_b   1.000
_cell.length_c   1.000
_cell.angle_alpha   90.00
_cell.angle_beta   90.00
_cell.angle_gamma   90.00
#
_symmetry.space_group_name_H-M   'P 1'
#
loop_
_entity.id
_entity.type
_entity.pdbx_description
1 polymer ?
#
loop_
_entity_poly.entity_id
_entity_poly.type
_entity_poly.pdbx_seq_one_letter_code
_entity_poly.pdbx_strand_id
1 'polypeptide(L)'
;MNTSFRYIIILVLFASLSLAIQSVQLVQSVQSVQSIETFKCGNNSYNRSQLQAAVNRSLLCPPGSRYPHVFNNRENITFTECNTTRLWEYPVLPQAVYNCSRPRPNPPGPDRVIYSDNLYKLCIPPITHTGAPNNSSFVPCNTSRFAT
;
A
#
# COMPACT_ATOMS: atom_id res chain seq x y z
N MET A 1 22.86 -20.38 -66.19
CA MET A 1 22.20 -20.44 -64.86
C MET A 1 22.02 -19.01 -64.37
N ASN A 2 20.77 -18.58 -64.26
CA ASN A 2 20.34 -17.18 -64.33
C ASN A 2 20.62 -16.37 -63.05
N THR A 3 21.31 -15.25 -63.24
CA THR A 3 21.61 -14.22 -62.24
C THR A 3 20.36 -13.55 -61.66
N SER A 4 19.19 -13.71 -62.27
CA SER A 4 17.90 -13.17 -61.79
C SER A 4 17.38 -13.80 -60.49
N PHE A 5 17.86 -14.99 -60.09
CA PHE A 5 17.38 -15.65 -58.87
C PHE A 5 18.04 -15.12 -57.58
N ARG A 6 19.16 -14.39 -57.70
CA ARG A 6 19.89 -13.83 -56.56
C ARG A 6 19.38 -12.48 -56.08
N TYR A 7 18.72 -11.70 -56.95
CA TYR A 7 18.17 -10.39 -56.60
C TYR A 7 16.80 -10.46 -55.90
N ILE A 8 16.05 -11.54 -56.11
CA ILE A 8 14.73 -11.72 -55.49
C ILE A 8 14.84 -12.11 -54.01
N ILE A 9 15.90 -12.84 -53.61
CA ILE A 9 16.11 -13.25 -52.22
C ILE A 9 16.66 -12.11 -51.35
N ILE A 10 17.36 -11.13 -51.95
CA ILE A 10 17.93 -9.98 -51.22
C ILE A 10 16.89 -8.86 -51.01
N LEU A 11 15.83 -8.79 -51.83
CA LEU A 11 14.77 -7.78 -51.71
C LEU A 11 13.65 -8.13 -50.71
N VAL A 12 13.55 -9.38 -50.23
CA VAL A 12 12.50 -9.79 -49.27
C VAL A 12 12.97 -9.76 -47.82
N LEU A 13 14.28 -9.63 -47.55
CA LEU A 13 14.83 -9.60 -46.19
C LEU A 13 14.99 -8.19 -45.59
N PHE A 14 14.78 -7.12 -46.37
CA PHE A 14 14.88 -5.73 -45.88
C PHE A 14 13.52 -5.04 -45.65
N ALA A 15 12.39 -5.68 -45.98
CA ALA A 15 11.07 -5.07 -45.89
C ALA A 15 10.25 -5.46 -44.63
N SER A 16 10.80 -6.28 -43.72
CA SER A 16 10.08 -6.76 -42.53
C SER A 16 10.70 -6.31 -41.18
N LEU A 17 11.75 -5.50 -41.19
CA LEU A 17 12.41 -4.97 -39.97
C LEU A 17 11.97 -3.55 -39.60
N SER A 18 10.73 -3.18 -39.91
CA SER A 18 10.18 -1.87 -39.57
C SER A 18 8.79 -1.95 -38.96
N LEU A 19 8.48 -3.03 -38.22
CA LEU A 19 7.47 -2.92 -37.17
C LEU A 19 8.07 -2.11 -36.02
N ALA A 20 7.95 -0.80 -36.22
CA ALA A 20 7.87 0.26 -35.24
C ALA A 20 7.92 -0.25 -33.80
N ILE A 21 9.13 -0.22 -33.23
CA ILE A 21 9.33 -0.06 -31.80
C ILE A 21 8.72 1.30 -31.48
N GLN A 22 7.41 1.31 -31.21
CA GLN A 22 6.77 2.41 -30.52
C GLN A 22 7.33 2.36 -29.11
N SER A 23 8.37 3.15 -28.91
CA SER A 23 8.84 3.59 -27.61
C SER A 23 7.64 4.16 -26.88
N VAL A 24 7.02 3.34 -26.03
CA VAL A 24 6.11 3.85 -25.02
C VAL A 24 6.93 4.83 -24.21
N GLN A 25 6.54 6.08 -24.38
CA GLN A 25 7.22 7.25 -23.87
C GLN A 25 7.47 7.05 -22.37
N LEU A 26 8.70 7.38 -21.98
CA LEU A 26 9.15 7.53 -20.60
C LEU A 26 7.99 8.04 -19.74
N VAL A 27 7.66 7.27 -18.70
CA VAL A 27 6.77 7.68 -17.61
C VAL A 27 7.27 9.03 -17.11
N GLN A 28 6.65 10.10 -17.63
CA GLN A 28 7.01 11.46 -17.26
C GLN A 28 6.54 11.68 -15.83
N SER A 29 7.51 12.13 -15.05
CA SER A 29 7.45 12.56 -13.67
C SER A 29 7.11 11.47 -12.67
N VAL A 30 8.12 11.16 -11.85
CA VAL A 30 8.01 10.94 -10.42
C VAL A 30 7.25 12.12 -9.81
N GLN A 31 5.96 12.26 -10.11
CA GLN A 31 5.06 13.23 -9.48
C GLN A 31 4.53 12.60 -8.21
N SER A 32 5.49 12.24 -7.39
CA SER A 32 5.49 12.29 -5.95
C SER A 32 6.79 11.59 -5.57
N VAL A 33 7.80 12.37 -5.18
CA VAL A 33 8.34 12.06 -3.86
C VAL A 33 7.08 12.10 -2.99
N GLN A 34 6.39 10.98 -2.80
CA GLN A 34 5.27 10.89 -1.87
C GLN A 34 5.84 11.52 -0.63
N SER A 35 5.33 12.71 -0.27
CA SER A 35 5.81 13.50 0.87
C SER A 35 6.18 12.49 1.95
N ILE A 36 7.46 12.39 2.34
CA ILE A 36 7.89 11.34 3.26
C ILE A 36 7.06 11.52 4.53
N GLU A 37 6.03 10.71 4.65
CA GLU A 37 5.03 10.90 5.67
C GLU A 37 5.44 10.00 6.81
N THR A 38 5.79 10.64 7.91
CA THR A 38 6.08 9.97 9.17
C THR A 38 4.85 10.08 10.05
N PHE A 39 4.47 8.98 10.67
CA PHE A 39 3.33 8.87 11.56
C PHE A 39 3.83 8.50 12.94
N LYS A 40 3.49 9.29 13.95
CA LYS A 40 3.86 9.05 15.34
C LYS A 40 2.63 8.63 16.15
N CYS A 41 2.63 7.38 16.55
CA CYS A 41 1.60 6.76 17.39
C CYS A 41 2.17 6.56 18.80
N GLY A 42 1.89 7.48 19.72
CA GLY A 42 2.57 7.49 21.02
C GLY A 42 4.09 7.64 20.86
N ASN A 43 4.84 6.61 21.27
CA ASN A 43 6.31 6.57 21.15
C ASN A 43 6.79 5.86 19.87
N ASN A 44 5.89 5.24 19.09
CA ASN A 44 6.24 4.53 17.87
C ASN A 44 6.19 5.47 16.67
N SER A 45 7.16 5.31 15.77
CA SER A 45 7.22 6.04 14.49
C SER A 45 7.11 5.07 13.34
N TYR A 46 6.29 5.44 12.36
CA TYR A 46 6.04 4.66 11.15
C TYR A 46 6.22 5.52 9.92
N ASN A 47 6.56 4.89 8.81
CA ASN A 47 6.46 5.50 7.49
C ASN A 47 5.34 4.84 6.67
N ARG A 48 5.01 5.45 5.53
CA ARG A 48 3.96 4.95 4.63
C ARG A 48 4.22 3.52 4.14
N SER A 49 5.46 3.10 3.94
CA SER A 49 5.77 1.73 3.48
C SER A 49 5.49 0.68 4.56
N GLN A 50 5.74 0.97 5.83
CA GLN A 50 5.34 0.10 6.95
C GLN A 50 3.82 -0.02 7.05
N LEU A 51 3.09 1.09 6.87
CA LEU A 51 1.62 1.04 6.86
C LEU A 51 1.09 0.19 5.70
N GLN A 52 1.63 0.38 4.49
CA GLN A 52 1.24 -0.39 3.32
C GLN A 52 1.58 -1.88 3.45
N ALA A 53 2.71 -2.22 4.07
CA ALA A 53 3.08 -3.61 4.34
C ALA A 53 2.07 -4.30 5.27
N ALA A 54 1.56 -3.58 6.29
CA ALA A 54 0.51 -4.07 7.17
C ALA A 54 -0.81 -4.30 6.41
N VAL A 55 -1.22 -3.36 5.55
CA VAL A 55 -2.40 -3.54 4.68
C VAL A 55 -2.22 -4.76 3.79
N ASN A 56 -1.09 -4.88 3.07
CA ASN A 56 -0.84 -6.01 2.19
C ASN A 56 -0.87 -7.35 2.93
N ARG A 57 -0.33 -7.41 4.16
CA ARG A 57 -0.38 -8.64 4.97
C ARG A 57 -1.79 -8.99 5.42
N SER A 58 -2.63 -7.99 5.71
CA SER A 58 -4.03 -8.20 6.10
C SER A 58 -4.84 -8.97 5.04
N LEU A 59 -4.52 -8.75 3.76
CA LEU A 59 -5.18 -9.41 2.62
C LEU A 59 -4.86 -10.90 2.51
N LEU A 60 -3.77 -11.34 3.16
CA LEU A 60 -3.30 -12.72 3.17
C LEU A 60 -3.73 -13.47 4.43
N CYS A 61 -4.64 -12.90 5.23
CA CYS A 61 -5.12 -13.53 6.45
C CYS A 61 -6.26 -14.53 6.16
N PRO A 62 -6.16 -15.78 6.62
CA PRO A 62 -7.22 -16.75 6.39
C PRO A 62 -8.51 -16.36 7.13
N PRO A 63 -9.69 -16.78 6.64
CA PRO A 63 -10.96 -16.60 7.33
C PRO A 63 -10.90 -17.08 8.79
N GLY A 64 -11.55 -16.36 9.70
CA GLY A 64 -11.53 -16.66 11.13
C GLY A 64 -10.22 -16.31 11.84
N SER A 65 -9.28 -15.64 11.17
CA SER A 65 -8.15 -14.95 11.81
C SER A 65 -8.66 -13.90 12.79
N ARG A 66 -7.83 -13.55 13.78
CA ARG A 66 -8.17 -12.44 14.69
C ARG A 66 -8.18 -11.09 14.00
N TYR A 67 -7.31 -10.88 13.02
CA TYR A 67 -7.29 -9.65 12.22
C TYR A 67 -7.30 -10.02 10.73
N PRO A 68 -7.77 -9.11 9.85
CA PRO A 68 -8.28 -7.75 10.13
C PRO A 68 -9.65 -7.72 10.83
N HIS A 69 -9.95 -6.62 11.52
CA HIS A 69 -11.30 -6.36 12.04
C HIS A 69 -12.01 -5.29 11.21
N VAL A 70 -13.34 -5.30 11.26
CA VAL A 70 -14.14 -4.15 10.81
C VAL A 70 -13.95 -3.01 11.79
N PHE A 71 -13.56 -1.84 11.27
CA PHE A 71 -13.45 -0.62 12.05
C PHE A 71 -14.72 0.22 11.89
N ASN A 72 -15.51 0.32 12.96
CA ASN A 72 -16.81 1.02 12.91
C ASN A 72 -16.69 2.53 13.16
N ASN A 73 -15.47 3.04 13.39
CA ASN A 73 -15.19 4.46 13.65
C ASN A 73 -16.11 5.12 14.71
N ARG A 74 -16.28 4.47 15.87
CA ARG A 74 -17.14 4.98 16.95
C ARG A 74 -16.57 6.24 17.60
N GLU A 75 -15.27 6.45 17.42
CA GLU A 75 -14.51 7.61 17.86
C GLU A 75 -14.66 8.82 16.93
N ASN A 76 -15.36 8.69 15.80
CA ASN A 76 -15.55 9.74 14.79
C ASN A 76 -14.23 10.35 14.29
N ILE A 77 -13.23 9.50 14.04
CA ILE A 77 -11.93 9.91 13.49
C ILE A 77 -12.11 10.27 12.01
N THR A 78 -11.61 11.44 11.62
CA THR A 78 -11.59 11.87 10.22
C THR A 78 -10.39 11.25 9.52
N PHE A 79 -10.66 10.42 8.51
CA PHE A 79 -9.63 9.89 7.64
C PHE A 79 -9.60 10.64 6.32
N THR A 80 -8.39 10.98 5.89
CA THR A 80 -8.07 11.39 4.54
C THR A 80 -7.68 10.17 3.71
N GLU A 81 -7.67 10.34 2.39
CA GLU A 81 -7.27 9.33 1.42
C GLU A 81 -8.18 8.12 1.28
N CYS A 82 -9.15 7.87 2.14
CA CYS A 82 -10.16 6.84 1.93
C CYS A 82 -11.58 7.43 1.95
N ASN A 83 -12.35 7.09 0.92
CA ASN A 83 -13.77 7.41 0.81
C ASN A 83 -14.62 6.24 1.35
N THR A 84 -15.76 6.61 1.92
CA THR A 84 -16.54 5.85 2.90
C THR A 84 -17.38 4.73 2.27
N THR A 85 -16.95 3.49 2.45
CA THR A 85 -17.79 2.31 2.18
C THR A 85 -17.71 1.33 3.34
N ARG A 86 -16.51 0.86 3.70
CA ARG A 86 -16.26 0.10 4.93
C ARG A 86 -14.80 0.22 5.31
N LEU A 87 -14.54 0.45 6.60
CA LEU A 87 -13.18 0.54 7.12
C LEU A 87 -12.77 -0.77 7.80
N TRP A 88 -11.49 -1.08 7.68
CA TRP A 88 -10.86 -2.23 8.30
C TRP A 88 -9.63 -1.77 9.09
N GLU A 89 -9.39 -2.42 10.23
CA GLU A 89 -8.19 -2.21 11.04
C GLU A 89 -7.26 -3.42 11.01
N TYR A 90 -5.96 -3.16 10.96
CA TYR A 90 -4.92 -4.18 11.09
C TYR A 90 -3.74 -3.69 11.93
N PRO A 91 -3.09 -4.52 12.76
CA PRO A 91 -1.97 -4.08 13.58
C PRO A 91 -0.75 -3.68 12.74
N VAL A 92 -0.08 -2.61 13.17
CA VAL A 92 1.21 -2.18 12.63
C VAL A 92 2.26 -2.17 13.74
N LEU A 93 3.39 -2.85 13.51
CA LEU A 93 4.45 -3.00 14.52
C LEU A 93 5.71 -2.26 14.06
N PRO A 94 6.49 -1.65 14.97
CA PRO A 94 7.65 -0.83 14.58
C PRO A 94 8.74 -1.61 13.84
N GLN A 95 8.93 -2.88 14.19
CA GLN A 95 10.05 -3.71 13.72
C GLN A 95 9.62 -4.95 12.93
N ALA A 96 8.31 -5.15 12.74
CA ALA A 96 7.79 -6.35 12.10
C ALA A 96 6.44 -6.08 11.43
N VAL A 97 6.04 -7.00 10.56
CA VAL A 97 4.65 -7.06 10.08
C VAL A 97 3.89 -8.03 10.97
N TYR A 98 2.73 -7.62 11.49
CA TYR A 98 1.90 -8.48 12.32
C TYR A 98 1.49 -9.75 11.55
N ASN A 99 1.60 -10.90 12.20
CA ASN A 99 1.26 -12.19 11.60
C ASN A 99 -0.07 -12.69 12.14
N CYS A 100 -1.08 -12.77 11.27
CA CYS A 100 -2.42 -13.28 11.58
C CYS A 100 -2.55 -14.81 11.58
N SER A 101 -1.50 -15.55 11.21
CA SER A 101 -1.49 -17.01 11.24
C SER A 101 -1.57 -17.56 12.66
N ARG A 102 -2.05 -18.81 12.79
CA ARG A 102 -2.10 -19.55 14.07
C ARG A 102 -0.97 -20.61 14.13
N PRO A 103 -0.44 -20.93 15.32
CA PRO A 103 -0.64 -20.26 16.61
C PRO A 103 0.00 -18.86 16.64
N ARG A 104 -0.48 -17.99 17.54
CA ARG A 104 -0.13 -16.56 17.54
C ARG A 104 1.37 -16.37 17.82
N PRO A 105 2.13 -15.73 16.92
CA PRO A 105 3.54 -15.50 17.18
C PRO A 105 3.78 -14.22 18.00
N ASN A 106 3.02 -13.13 17.75
CA ASN A 106 3.30 -11.81 18.35
C ASN A 106 2.02 -11.09 18.83
N PRO A 107 2.07 -10.31 19.93
CA PRO A 107 1.02 -9.36 20.30
C PRO A 107 0.78 -8.30 19.22
N PRO A 108 -0.46 -7.79 19.05
CA PRO A 108 -0.77 -6.77 18.04
C PRO A 108 -0.25 -5.36 18.40
N GLY A 109 0.20 -5.14 19.64
CA GLY A 109 0.54 -3.79 20.11
C GLY A 109 -0.66 -2.82 20.09
N PRO A 110 -0.43 -1.52 20.31
CA PRO A 110 -1.50 -0.53 20.41
C PRO A 110 -1.90 0.12 19.08
N ASP A 111 -1.11 -0.03 18.02
CA ASP A 111 -1.22 0.79 16.80
C ASP A 111 -1.87 0.03 15.65
N ARG A 112 -2.70 0.71 14.86
CA ARG A 112 -3.44 0.14 13.73
C ARG A 112 -3.30 1.00 12.48
N VAL A 113 -3.18 0.34 11.33
CA VAL A 113 -3.54 0.94 10.05
C VAL A 113 -5.04 0.81 9.82
N ILE A 114 -5.61 1.83 9.19
CA ILE A 114 -6.98 1.80 8.68
C ILE A 114 -6.92 1.77 7.15
N TYR A 115 -7.76 0.95 6.54
CA TYR A 115 -7.91 0.93 5.08
C TYR A 115 -9.37 0.70 4.70
N SER A 116 -9.77 1.19 3.53
CA SER A 116 -11.11 0.95 3.00
C SER A 116 -11.15 -0.30 2.11
N ASP A 117 -12.32 -0.93 2.00
CA ASP A 117 -12.57 -2.02 1.04
C ASP A 117 -12.50 -1.57 -0.43
N ASN A 118 -12.62 -0.26 -0.70
CA ASN A 118 -12.35 0.31 -2.02
C ASN A 118 -10.85 0.23 -2.36
N LEU A 119 -10.49 -0.78 -3.16
CA LEU A 119 -9.11 -1.05 -3.60
C LEU A 119 -8.09 -1.23 -2.47
N TYR A 120 -8.53 -1.58 -1.26
CA TYR A 120 -7.67 -1.70 -0.07
C TYR A 120 -6.88 -0.42 0.21
N LYS A 121 -7.51 0.74 -0.02
CA LYS A 121 -6.84 2.04 0.04
C LYS A 121 -6.52 2.40 1.50
N LEU A 122 -5.24 2.69 1.75
CA LEU A 122 -4.75 3.16 3.05
C LEU A 122 -5.43 4.49 3.43
N CYS A 123 -5.97 4.54 4.64
CA CYS A 123 -6.53 5.72 5.27
C CYS A 123 -5.47 6.40 6.15
N ILE A 124 -5.44 7.73 6.13
CA ILE A 124 -4.53 8.54 6.94
C ILE A 124 -5.34 9.44 7.88
N PRO A 125 -5.02 9.52 9.18
CA PRO A 125 -3.86 8.91 9.86
C PRO A 125 -4.09 7.44 10.28
N PRO A 126 -3.01 6.68 10.59
CA PRO A 126 -3.15 5.49 11.42
C PRO A 126 -3.68 5.89 12.81
N ILE A 127 -4.10 4.90 13.59
CA ILE A 127 -4.71 5.11 14.90
C ILE A 127 -4.00 4.32 15.99
N THR A 128 -4.16 4.75 17.24
CA THR A 128 -3.51 4.12 18.40
C THR A 128 -4.40 4.12 19.63
N HIS A 129 -4.25 3.09 20.47
CA HIS A 129 -4.78 3.11 21.84
C HIS A 129 -3.97 4.04 22.76
N THR A 130 -2.74 4.42 22.37
CA THR A 130 -1.87 5.24 23.23
C THR A 130 -2.43 6.65 23.37
N GLY A 131 -2.76 7.05 24.60
CA GLY A 131 -3.39 8.34 24.87
C GLY A 131 -4.90 8.39 24.62
N ALA A 132 -5.53 7.25 24.31
CA ALA A 132 -6.98 7.14 24.21
C ALA A 132 -7.64 7.14 25.61
N PRO A 133 -8.91 7.54 25.74
CA PRO A 133 -9.60 7.66 27.03
C PRO A 133 -9.82 6.32 27.75
N ASN A 134 -9.66 5.19 27.07
CA ASN A 134 -9.74 3.85 27.65
C ASN A 134 -9.00 2.84 26.74
N ASN A 135 -8.84 1.61 27.24
CA ASN A 135 -8.09 0.52 26.58
C ASN A 135 -8.71 -0.02 25.29
N SER A 136 -9.91 0.43 24.91
CA SER A 136 -10.62 -0.04 23.71
C SER A 136 -10.87 1.07 22.69
N SER A 137 -10.67 2.33 23.07
CA SER A 137 -10.81 3.48 22.17
C SER A 137 -9.52 3.76 21.42
N PHE A 138 -9.66 4.42 20.28
CA PHE A 138 -8.55 4.90 19.48
C PHE A 138 -8.49 6.43 19.42
N VAL A 139 -7.28 6.95 19.20
CA VAL A 139 -7.03 8.33 18.79
C VAL A 139 -6.18 8.33 17.51
N PRO A 140 -6.28 9.36 16.66
CA PRO A 140 -5.42 9.49 15.49
C PRO A 140 -3.96 9.65 15.91
N CYS A 141 -3.06 9.00 15.18
CA CYS A 141 -1.63 9.27 15.29
C CYS A 141 -1.28 10.63 14.70
N ASN A 142 -0.19 11.22 15.17
CA ASN A 142 0.33 12.48 14.63
C ASN A 142 0.98 12.23 13.27
N THR A 143 0.73 13.11 12.31
CA THR A 143 1.27 13.01 10.95
C THR A 143 2.20 14.18 10.67
N SER A 144 3.39 13.90 10.14
CA SER A 144 4.32 14.93 9.66
C SER A 144 4.65 14.66 8.20
N ARG A 145 4.39 15.66 7.35
CA ARG A 145 4.77 15.68 5.94
C ARG A 145 5.97 16.60 5.77
N PHE A 146 7.04 16.14 5.11
CA PHE A 146 8.08 17.08 4.68
C PHE A 146 7.48 18.01 3.63
N ALA A 147 7.61 19.32 3.87
CA ALA A 147 7.22 20.34 2.90
C ALA A 147 8.05 20.13 1.62
N THR A 148 7.35 20.06 0.49
CA THR A 148 7.93 20.10 -0.86
C THR A 148 8.35 21.51 -1.22
#